data_AF-B0EA20-F1
#
_entry.id   AF-B0EA20-F1
#
_cell.length_a   1.000
_cell.length_b   1.000
_cell.length_c   1.000
_cell.angle_alpha   90.00
_cell.angle_beta   90.00
_cell.angle_gamma   90.00
#
_symmetry.space_group_name_H-M   'P 1'
#
loop_
_entity.id
_entity.type
_entity.pdbx_description
1 polymer ?
#
loop_
_entity_poly.entity_id
_entity_poly.type
_entity_poly.pdbx_seq_one_letter_code
_entity_poly.pdbx_strand_id
1 'polypeptide(L)'
;MTDPQNKSYFNHFYLRYYNGHNNQYGKEYMKFEIFDNGELNYYNKSRYRNESEIIKKLHLTRVVMKEIQDIISQSHILSQTDTHWPNKINESRQELEIEMNNIHIFFVTSKFGTLNEIRQSKDPQGLLIFYNFINDLICLITTLTKSHFNIHLY
;
A
#
# COMPACT_ATOMS: atom_id res chain seq x y z
N MET A 1 33.06 3.36 9.41
CA MET A 1 33.26 2.97 8.00
C MET A 1 31.90 2.75 7.39
N THR A 2 31.37 3.75 6.70
CA THR A 2 30.11 3.66 5.95
C THR A 2 30.47 3.37 4.49
N ASP A 3 29.90 2.30 3.95
CA ASP A 3 30.08 1.89 2.56
C ASP A 3 29.61 3.02 1.62
N PRO A 4 30.49 3.56 0.73
CA PRO A 4 30.14 4.65 -0.18
C PRO A 4 29.01 4.31 -1.17
N GLN A 5 28.60 3.05 -1.29
CA GLN A 5 27.51 2.64 -2.18
C GLN A 5 26.10 2.78 -1.58
N ASN A 6 25.99 3.02 -0.26
CA ASN A 6 24.70 3.01 0.45
C ASN A 6 24.25 4.42 0.90
N LYS A 7 24.43 5.42 0.02
CA LYS A 7 23.71 6.71 0.20
C LYS A 7 22.27 6.48 -0.22
N SER A 8 21.32 6.73 0.68
CA SER A 8 19.91 6.82 0.35
C SER A 8 19.74 7.83 -0.81
N TYR A 9 19.53 7.32 -2.03
CA TYR A 9 19.45 8.13 -3.25
C TYR A 9 18.08 8.81 -3.40
N PHE A 10 17.11 8.32 -2.64
CA PHE A 10 15.78 8.85 -2.51
C PHE A 10 15.75 9.56 -1.15
N ASN A 11 15.67 10.88 -1.12
CA ASN A 11 15.43 11.62 0.12
C ASN A 11 14.41 10.87 1.00
N HIS A 12 14.68 10.77 2.30
CA HIS A 12 13.85 10.13 3.33
C HIS A 12 12.45 9.68 2.84
N PHE A 13 12.34 8.40 2.45
CA PHE A 13 11.17 7.82 1.81
C PHE A 13 10.74 6.52 2.48
N TYR A 14 9.45 6.42 2.79
CA TYR A 14 8.83 5.19 3.27
C TYR A 14 7.39 5.11 2.76
N LEU A 15 6.98 3.92 2.32
CA LEU A 15 5.59 3.65 1.94
C LEU A 15 5.18 2.29 2.49
N ARG A 16 4.09 2.25 3.25
CA ARG A 16 3.47 1.01 3.69
C ARG A 16 1.99 1.02 3.40
N TYR A 17 1.50 -0.09 2.89
CA TYR A 17 0.07 -0.36 2.78
C TYR A 17 -0.27 -1.70 3.40
N TYR A 18 -1.39 -1.74 4.11
CA TYR A 18 -1.99 -2.95 4.65
C TYR A 18 -3.48 -2.96 4.32
N ASN A 19 -3.97 -4.09 3.82
CA ASN A 19 -5.39 -4.38 3.66
C ASN A 19 -5.66 -5.76 4.20
N GLY A 20 -6.44 -5.85 5.26
CA GLY A 20 -6.76 -7.12 5.88
C GLY A 20 -8.20 -7.20 6.33
N HIS A 21 -8.68 -8.42 6.42
CA HIS A 21 -9.94 -8.71 7.06
C HIS A 21 -9.81 -9.97 7.92
N ASN A 22 -10.44 -9.92 9.08
CA ASN A 22 -10.70 -11.11 9.88
C ASN A 22 -12.08 -11.63 9.48
N ASN A 23 -12.27 -12.94 9.52
CA ASN A 23 -13.60 -13.54 9.44
C ASN A 23 -13.65 -14.73 10.39
N GLN A 24 -14.80 -15.40 10.51
CA GLN A 24 -14.96 -16.61 11.32
C GLN A 24 -13.98 -17.75 10.96
N TYR A 25 -13.37 -17.68 9.79
CA TYR A 25 -12.37 -18.63 9.32
C TYR A 25 -10.94 -18.15 9.55
N GLY A 26 -10.70 -16.89 9.94
CA GLY A 26 -9.40 -16.36 10.32
C GLY A 26 -8.99 -15.12 9.53
N LYS A 27 -7.70 -14.78 9.61
CA LYS A 27 -7.15 -13.53 9.08
C LYS A 27 -6.61 -13.70 7.67
N GLU A 28 -7.13 -12.89 6.74
CA GLU A 28 -6.58 -12.70 5.40
C GLU A 28 -6.07 -11.27 5.23
N TYR A 29 -4.94 -11.10 4.55
CA TYR A 29 -4.40 -9.77 4.28
C TYR A 29 -3.43 -9.74 3.12
N MET A 30 -3.26 -8.54 2.58
CA MET A 30 -2.15 -8.15 1.74
C MET A 30 -1.45 -6.96 2.38
N LYS A 31 -0.12 -6.99 2.43
CA LYS A 31 0.71 -5.92 2.95
C LYS A 31 1.91 -5.72 2.03
N PHE A 32 2.33 -4.48 1.83
CA PHE A 32 3.65 -4.21 1.29
C PHE A 32 4.31 -3.00 1.97
N GLU A 33 5.64 -3.02 1.99
CA GLU A 33 6.50 -1.98 2.55
C GLU A 33 7.64 -1.68 1.57
N ILE A 34 7.85 -0.40 1.30
CA ILE A 34 8.93 0.11 0.45
C ILE A 34 9.78 1.06 1.26
N PHE A 35 11.08 0.80 1.27
CA PHE A 35 12.06 1.59 1.98
C PHE A 35 12.82 2.50 1.02
N ASP A 36 13.44 3.56 1.56
CA ASP A 36 14.26 4.52 0.82
C ASP A 36 15.43 3.89 0.05
N ASN A 37 15.94 2.77 0.55
CA ASN A 37 16.98 1.99 -0.11
C ASN A 37 16.48 1.18 -1.32
N GLY A 38 15.17 1.16 -1.60
CA GLY A 38 14.56 0.39 -2.69
C GLY A 38 14.13 -1.03 -2.34
N GLU A 39 14.29 -1.48 -1.09
CA GLU A 39 13.74 -2.77 -0.64
C GLU A 39 12.21 -2.71 -0.65
N LEU A 40 11.58 -3.66 -1.35
CA LEU A 40 10.15 -3.93 -1.30
C LEU A 40 9.92 -5.28 -0.61
N ASN A 41 9.19 -5.24 0.50
CA ASN A 41 8.70 -6.42 1.21
C ASN A 41 7.21 -6.59 0.94
N TYR A 42 6.83 -7.68 0.28
CA TYR A 42 5.45 -8.03 -0.05
C TYR A 42 4.99 -9.26 0.75
N TYR A 43 3.82 -9.16 1.35
CA TYR A 43 3.18 -10.20 2.13
C TYR A 43 1.75 -10.40 1.63
N ASN A 44 1.38 -11.65 1.37
CA ASN A 44 0.01 -12.00 1.05
C ASN A 44 -0.36 -13.29 1.77
N LYS A 45 -1.39 -13.19 2.60
CA LYS A 45 -2.01 -14.31 3.28
C LYS A 45 -3.45 -14.41 2.80
N SER A 46 -3.64 -15.26 1.80
CA SER A 46 -4.96 -15.73 1.35
C SER A 46 -5.17 -17.16 1.82
N ARG A 47 -6.43 -17.58 2.03
CA ARG A 47 -6.76 -18.99 2.30
C ARG A 47 -6.97 -19.84 1.04
N TYR A 48 -6.72 -19.29 -0.14
CA TYR A 48 -6.81 -20.07 -1.38
C TYR A 48 -5.88 -21.29 -1.28
N ARG A 49 -6.48 -22.50 -1.35
CA ARG A 49 -5.81 -23.82 -1.33
C ARG A 49 -4.99 -24.18 -0.08
N ASN A 50 -5.31 -23.61 1.10
CA ASN A 50 -4.55 -23.87 2.34
C ASN A 50 -3.05 -23.53 2.23
N GLU A 51 -2.67 -22.62 1.34
CA GLU A 51 -1.27 -22.23 1.16
C GLU A 51 -0.77 -21.39 2.34
N SER A 52 0.50 -21.57 2.67
CA SER A 52 1.20 -20.74 3.65
C SER A 52 1.31 -19.29 3.16
N GLU A 53 1.47 -18.34 4.08
CA GLU A 53 1.71 -16.94 3.74
C GLU A 53 2.82 -16.77 2.69
N ILE A 54 2.51 -16.01 1.64
CA ILE A 54 3.48 -15.64 0.60
C ILE A 54 4.25 -14.44 1.12
N ILE A 55 5.56 -14.61 1.31
CA ILE A 55 6.49 -13.55 1.66
C ILE A 55 7.50 -13.41 0.53
N LYS A 56 7.61 -12.21 -0.03
CA LYS A 56 8.53 -11.90 -1.13
C LYS A 56 9.29 -10.62 -0.83
N LYS A 57 10.59 -10.67 -1.07
CA LYS A 57 11.49 -9.53 -0.93
C LYS A 57 12.15 -9.25 -2.26
N LEU A 58 12.15 -8.01 -2.69
CA LEU A 58 12.75 -7.60 -3.95
C LEU A 58 13.36 -6.21 -3.83
N HIS A 59 14.29 -5.89 -4.73
CA HIS A 59 14.97 -4.60 -4.75
C HIS A 59 14.55 -3.84 -6.00
N LEU A 60 13.89 -2.71 -5.81
CA LEU A 60 13.37 -1.87 -6.88
C LEU A 60 14.50 -1.09 -7.54
N THR A 61 14.42 -0.97 -8.86
CA THR A 61 15.35 -0.10 -9.59
C THR A 61 15.01 1.36 -9.32
N ARG A 62 15.97 2.24 -9.59
CA ARG A 62 15.78 3.68 -9.36
C ARG A 62 14.62 4.27 -10.16
N VAL A 63 14.38 3.74 -11.36
CA VAL A 63 13.29 4.18 -12.23
C VAL A 63 11.94 3.85 -11.61
N VAL A 64 11.79 2.65 -11.06
CA VAL A 64 10.55 2.22 -10.39
C VAL A 64 10.31 3.01 -9.10
N MET A 65 11.36 3.24 -8.31
CA MET A 65 11.27 4.07 -7.11
C MET A 65 10.82 5.49 -7.43
N LYS A 66 11.38 6.11 -8.48
CA LYS A 66 10.96 7.43 -8.94
C LYS A 66 9.50 7.43 -9.39
N GLU A 67 9.07 6.45 -10.17
CA GLU A 67 7.68 6.34 -10.63
C GLU A 67 6.69 6.26 -9.46
N ILE A 68 7.01 5.50 -8.40
CA ILE A 68 6.18 5.42 -7.19
C ILE A 68 6.05 6.79 -6.53
N GLN A 69 7.15 7.56 -6.43
CA GLN A 69 7.12 8.92 -5.89
C GLN A 69 6.32 9.89 -6.78
N ASP A 70 6.40 9.71 -8.10
CA ASP A 70 5.61 10.48 -9.06
C ASP A 70 4.11 10.18 -8.93
N ILE A 71 3.71 8.90 -8.76
CA ILE A 71 2.33 8.49 -8.46
C ILE A 71 1.83 9.16 -7.17
N ILE A 72 2.63 9.12 -6.10
CA ILE A 72 2.28 9.78 -4.82
C ILE A 72 2.05 11.27 -5.04
N SER A 73 2.98 11.95 -5.74
CA SER A 73 2.93 13.38 -5.96
C SER A 73 1.73 13.82 -6.82
N GLN A 74 1.37 13.02 -7.82
CA GLN A 74 0.26 13.31 -8.74
C GLN A 74 -1.12 12.98 -8.16
N SER A 75 -1.20 12.04 -7.21
CA SER A 75 -2.47 11.55 -6.66
C SER A 75 -3.18 12.55 -5.73
N HIS A 76 -2.50 13.59 -5.25
CA HIS A 76 -2.97 14.47 -4.16
C HIS A 76 -3.21 13.74 -2.82
N ILE A 77 -2.70 12.52 -2.64
CA ILE A 77 -2.92 11.72 -1.42
C ILE A 77 -2.33 12.39 -0.16
N LEU A 78 -1.19 13.07 -0.31
CA LEU A 78 -0.47 13.71 0.80
C LEU A 78 -1.20 14.91 1.40
N SER A 79 -2.18 15.48 0.69
CA SER A 79 -2.99 16.59 1.19
C SER A 79 -4.35 16.15 1.75
N GLN A 80 -4.59 14.83 1.88
CA GLN A 80 -5.84 14.30 2.41
C GLN A 80 -5.78 14.09 3.93
N THR A 81 -6.94 13.88 4.54
CA THR A 81 -7.11 13.53 5.96
C THR A 81 -8.16 12.43 6.10
N ASP A 82 -7.96 11.51 7.03
CA ASP A 82 -8.89 10.40 7.30
C ASP A 82 -9.92 10.71 8.40
N THR A 83 -9.95 11.95 8.90
CA THR A 83 -10.79 12.39 10.03
C THR A 83 -12.27 12.00 9.91
N HIS A 84 -12.81 12.02 8.69
CA HIS A 84 -14.22 11.71 8.40
C HIS A 84 -14.40 10.37 7.67
N TRP A 85 -13.33 9.61 7.50
CA TRP A 85 -13.40 8.32 6.81
C TRP A 85 -14.07 7.27 7.72
N PRO A 86 -14.73 6.25 7.14
CA PRO A 86 -15.43 5.22 7.89
C PRO A 86 -14.51 4.50 8.89
N ASN A 87 -14.65 4.86 10.16
CA ASN A 87 -13.90 4.26 11.24
C ASN A 87 -14.58 2.97 11.73
N LYS A 88 -13.74 2.01 12.14
CA LYS A 88 -14.04 0.60 12.48
C LYS A 88 -15.48 0.31 12.95
N ILE A 89 -16.23 -0.41 12.12
CA ILE A 89 -17.38 -1.23 12.55
C ILE A 89 -17.20 -2.71 12.14
N ASN A 90 -16.34 -3.01 11.16
CA ASN A 90 -16.23 -4.35 10.59
C ASN A 90 -14.86 -4.99 10.84
N GLU A 91 -14.81 -6.31 10.66
CA GLU A 91 -13.59 -7.12 10.72
C GLU A 91 -12.54 -6.76 9.63
N SER A 92 -12.82 -5.79 8.76
CA SER A 92 -11.97 -5.35 7.64
C SER A 92 -11.33 -3.98 7.87
N ARG A 93 -10.04 -3.84 7.53
CA ARG A 93 -9.22 -2.65 7.78
C ARG A 93 -8.22 -2.40 6.66
N GLN A 94 -8.09 -1.14 6.27
CA GLN A 94 -7.02 -0.63 5.42
C GLN A 94 -6.18 0.39 6.20
N GLU A 95 -4.86 0.35 5.99
CA GLU A 95 -3.90 1.29 6.56
C GLU A 95 -2.93 1.72 5.46
N LEU A 96 -2.66 3.01 5.38
CA LEU A 96 -1.65 3.59 4.48
C LEU A 96 -0.75 4.50 5.30
N GLU A 97 0.56 4.34 5.12
CA GLU A 97 1.57 5.19 5.73
C GLU A 97 2.54 5.64 4.65
N ILE A 98 2.78 6.94 4.56
CA ILE A 98 3.74 7.52 3.62
C ILE A 98 4.57 8.55 4.34
N GLU A 99 5.88 8.41 4.24
CA GLU A 99 6.84 9.44 4.62
C GLU A 99 7.63 9.84 3.38
N MET A 100 7.54 11.10 2.95
CA MET A 100 8.25 11.61 1.77
C MET A 100 8.42 13.12 1.88
N ASN A 101 9.61 13.64 1.60
CA ASN A 101 9.89 15.08 1.55
C ASN A 101 9.46 15.85 2.83
N ASN A 102 9.73 15.29 4.01
CA ASN A 102 9.33 15.81 5.33
C ASN A 102 7.81 15.87 5.58
N ILE A 103 7.01 15.23 4.73
CA ILE A 103 5.59 15.02 4.94
C ILE A 103 5.42 13.58 5.42
N HIS A 104 4.71 13.41 6.53
CA HIS A 104 4.31 12.10 7.04
C HIS A 104 2.79 12.05 7.16
N ILE A 105 2.18 11.06 6.50
CA ILE A 105 0.76 10.76 6.62
C ILE A 105 0.55 9.33 7.10
N PHE A 106 -0.50 9.13 7.89
CA PHE A 106 -0.95 7.82 8.30
C PHE A 106 -2.48 7.80 8.29
N PHE A 107 -3.06 7.00 7.40
CA PHE A 107 -4.51 6.87 7.26
C PHE A 107 -4.98 5.49 7.71
N VAL A 108 -6.13 5.47 8.37
CA VAL A 108 -6.84 4.23 8.75
C VAL A 108 -8.30 4.33 8.33
N THR A 109 -8.77 3.33 7.56
CA THR A 109 -10.17 3.27 7.16
C THR A 109 -10.67 1.83 7.07
N SER A 110 -11.98 1.65 7.08
CA SER A 110 -12.62 0.35 6.84
C SER A 110 -12.52 -0.01 5.35
N LYS A 111 -12.59 -1.31 5.02
CA LYS A 111 -12.67 -1.71 3.62
C LYS A 111 -14.05 -1.31 3.06
N PHE A 112 -14.05 -0.51 2.01
CA PHE A 112 -15.23 -0.21 1.22
C PHE A 112 -15.29 -1.15 0.00
N GLY A 113 -16.48 -1.69 -0.28
CA GLY A 113 -16.71 -2.70 -1.31
C GLY A 113 -17.13 -2.11 -2.66
N THR A 114 -17.64 -0.87 -2.69
CA THR A 114 -18.22 -0.27 -3.90
C THR A 114 -17.95 1.23 -4.01
N LEU A 115 -17.95 1.77 -5.25
CA LEU A 115 -17.91 3.22 -5.48
C LEU A 115 -19.13 3.95 -4.90
N ASN A 116 -20.26 3.26 -4.73
CA ASN A 116 -21.45 3.85 -4.13
C ASN A 116 -21.25 4.14 -2.64
N GLU A 117 -20.56 3.26 -1.90
CA GLU A 117 -20.19 3.51 -0.50
C GLU A 117 -19.30 4.74 -0.35
N ILE A 118 -18.34 4.93 -1.29
CA ILE A 118 -17.50 6.14 -1.34
C ILE A 118 -18.39 7.38 -1.52
N ARG A 119 -19.31 7.35 -2.49
CA ARG A 119 -20.21 8.48 -2.78
C ARG A 119 -21.12 8.87 -1.60
N GLN A 120 -21.50 7.90 -0.78
CA GLN A 120 -22.37 8.12 0.38
C GLN A 120 -21.60 8.47 1.67
N SER A 121 -20.27 8.48 1.62
CA SER A 121 -19.43 8.79 2.77
C SER A 121 -19.46 10.28 3.13
N LYS A 122 -18.91 10.62 4.30
CA LYS A 122 -18.75 12.01 4.75
C LYS A 122 -17.63 12.76 4.03
N ASP A 123 -16.76 12.05 3.32
CA ASP A 123 -15.67 12.62 2.53
C ASP A 123 -15.49 11.81 1.22
N PRO A 124 -16.40 11.98 0.25
CA PRO A 124 -16.39 11.21 -0.99
C PRO A 124 -15.18 11.54 -1.87
N GLN A 125 -14.66 12.77 -1.81
CA GLN A 125 -13.52 13.19 -2.62
C GLN A 125 -12.21 12.59 -2.09
N GLY A 126 -11.95 12.71 -0.78
CA GLY A 126 -10.74 12.15 -0.17
C GLY A 126 -10.69 10.63 -0.31
N LEU A 127 -11.83 9.94 -0.11
CA LEU A 127 -11.89 8.48 -0.29
C LEU A 127 -11.76 8.04 -1.75
N LEU A 128 -12.23 8.83 -2.72
CA LEU A 128 -12.00 8.52 -4.14
C LEU A 128 -10.52 8.66 -4.52
N ILE A 129 -9.85 9.71 -4.01
CA ILE A 129 -8.41 9.88 -4.17
C ILE A 129 -7.67 8.68 -3.56
N PHE A 130 -8.00 8.31 -2.32
CA PHE A 130 -7.43 7.14 -1.66
C PHE A 130 -7.66 5.86 -2.45
N TYR A 131 -8.89 5.60 -2.91
CA TYR A 131 -9.23 4.42 -3.69
C TYR A 131 -8.40 4.30 -4.98
N ASN A 132 -8.35 5.37 -5.77
CA ASN A 132 -7.61 5.38 -7.03
C ASN A 132 -6.11 5.17 -6.79
N PHE A 133 -5.54 5.93 -5.85
CA PHE A 133 -4.13 5.81 -5.47
C PHE A 133 -3.75 4.39 -5.03
N ILE A 134 -4.57 3.77 -4.18
CA ILE A 134 -4.32 2.40 -3.72
C ILE A 134 -4.44 1.40 -4.88
N ASN A 135 -5.39 1.56 -5.79
CA ASN A 135 -5.52 0.67 -6.94
C ASN A 135 -4.29 0.75 -7.87
N ASP A 136 -3.80 1.95 -8.13
CA ASP A 136 -2.60 2.15 -8.95
C ASP A 136 -1.38 1.48 -8.31
N LEU A 137 -1.18 1.67 -7.00
CA LEU A 137 -0.10 1.02 -6.26
C LEU A 137 -0.22 -0.50 -6.24
N ILE A 138 -1.41 -1.04 -5.95
CA ILE A 138 -1.62 -2.49 -5.93
C ILE A 138 -1.35 -3.07 -7.31
N CYS A 139 -1.83 -2.42 -8.38
CA CYS A 139 -1.59 -2.85 -9.75
C CYS A 139 -0.08 -2.93 -10.04
N LEU A 140 0.67 -1.87 -9.75
CA LEU A 140 2.12 -1.84 -9.95
C LEU A 140 2.85 -2.92 -9.15
N ILE A 141 2.62 -2.97 -7.84
CA ILE A 141 3.35 -3.85 -6.91
C ILE A 141 3.04 -5.33 -7.16
N THR A 142 1.77 -5.66 -7.40
CA THR A 142 1.41 -7.04 -7.73
C THR A 142 1.96 -7.44 -9.10
N THR A 143 1.97 -6.56 -10.10
CA THR A 143 2.57 -6.84 -11.41
C THR A 143 4.08 -7.10 -11.31
N LEU A 144 4.81 -6.25 -10.57
CA LEU A 144 6.24 -6.43 -10.32
C LEU A 144 6.52 -7.76 -9.62
N THR A 145 5.78 -8.06 -8.56
CA THR A 145 5.96 -9.29 -7.78
C THR A 145 5.63 -10.54 -8.60
N LYS A 146 4.51 -10.53 -9.35
CA LYS A 146 4.11 -11.64 -10.23
C LYS A 146 5.15 -11.87 -11.33
N SER A 147 5.58 -10.80 -12.01
CA SER A 147 6.54 -10.89 -13.11
C SER A 147 7.91 -11.36 -12.66
N HIS A 148 8.39 -10.90 -11.49
CA HIS A 148 9.72 -11.27 -11.00
C HIS A 148 9.79 -12.71 -10.48
N PHE A 149 8.76 -13.16 -9.75
CA PHE A 149 8.77 -14.49 -9.13
C PHE A 149 8.01 -15.56 -9.93
N ASN A 150 7.33 -15.18 -11.01
CA ASN A 150 6.42 -16.03 -11.78
C ASN A 150 5.37 -16.72 -10.90
N ILE A 151 4.70 -15.94 -10.04
CA ILE A 151 3.68 -16.42 -9.10
C ILE A 151 2.31 -15.90 -9.53
N HIS A 152 1.27 -16.71 -9.37
CA HIS A 152 -0.11 -16.24 -9.43
C HIS A 152 -0.54 -15.71 -8.05
N LEU A 153 -0.50 -14.40 -7.85
CA LEU A 153 -1.16 -13.76 -6.70
C LEU A 153 -2.66 -13.67 -7.01
N TYR A 154 -3.45 -14.48 -6.30
CA TYR A 154 -4.92 -14.45 -6.33
C TYR A 154 -5.46 -13.60 -5.18
#